data_AF-A0A151T7A4-F1
#
_entry.id   AF-A0A151T7A4-F1
#
_cell.length_a   1.000
_cell.length_b   1.000
_cell.length_c   1.000
_cell.angle_alpha   90.00
_cell.angle_beta   90.00
_cell.angle_gamma   90.00
#
_symmetry.space_group_name_H-M   'P 1'
#
loop_
_entity.id
_entity.type
_entity.pdbx_description
1 polymer ?
#
loop_
_entity_poly.entity_id
_entity_poly.type
_entity_poly.pdbx_seq_one_letter_code
_entity_poly.pdbx_strand_id
1 'polypeptide(L)'
;MREVSRHLQKAGYNSAICKTKWRSSPDIPSGEHNFLDVIERTKRGEVRVIVEVNFRGEFEMARGSEDYNQLVGRLPEVFVGKVERLSNVIKIVCMAGKRCMKEKKMHMGPWRKHRYMQAKWLGPCERDTCTTSLSMMPMPMTKPRPRASMLTVDLLDKLPNMHCTPVEVV
;
A
#
# COMPACT_ATOMS: atom_id res chain seq x y z
N MET A 1 11.39 -2.27 9.98
CA MET A 1 9.98 -2.24 10.42
C MET A 1 9.65 -3.26 11.50
N ARG A 2 9.80 -4.58 11.27
CA ARG A 2 9.55 -5.64 12.28
C ARG A 2 10.32 -5.46 13.59
N GLU A 3 11.61 -5.16 13.50
CA GLU A 3 12.43 -4.87 14.68
C GLU A 3 11.88 -3.70 15.49
N VAL A 4 11.50 -2.60 14.84
CA VAL A 4 10.94 -1.41 15.49
C VAL A 4 9.61 -1.75 16.18
N SER A 5 8.72 -2.49 15.52
CA SER A 5 7.47 -2.97 16.15
C SER A 5 7.74 -3.80 17.39
N ARG A 6 8.69 -4.73 17.33
CA ARG A 6 9.05 -5.58 18.48
C ARG A 6 9.60 -4.76 19.65
N HIS A 7 10.43 -3.76 19.37
CA HIS A 7 10.97 -2.87 20.41
C HIS A 7 9.85 -2.03 21.06
N LEU A 8 8.93 -1.49 20.27
CA LEU A 8 7.76 -0.77 20.78
C LEU A 8 6.86 -1.67 21.63
N GLN A 9 6.60 -2.90 21.18
CA GLN A 9 5.84 -3.89 21.96
C GLN A 9 6.53 -4.25 23.28
N LYS A 10 7.85 -4.48 23.27
CA LYS A 10 8.64 -4.73 24.49
C LYS A 10 8.61 -3.55 25.47
N ALA A 11 8.52 -2.32 24.96
CA ALA A 11 8.35 -1.12 25.76
C ALA A 11 6.90 -0.89 26.26
N GLY A 12 5.97 -1.80 25.94
CA GLY A 12 4.58 -1.75 26.41
C GLY A 12 3.61 -1.00 25.50
N TYR A 13 4.05 -0.54 24.32
CA TYR A 13 3.16 0.11 23.36
C TYR A 13 2.34 -0.92 22.57
N ASN A 14 1.05 -0.65 22.38
CA ASN A 14 0.20 -1.39 21.44
C ASN A 14 0.57 -0.98 20.01
N SER A 15 1.66 -1.56 19.49
CA SER A 15 2.12 -1.35 18.13
C SER A 15 1.94 -2.60 17.26
N ALA A 16 1.68 -2.38 15.97
CA ALA A 16 1.60 -3.43 14.97
C ALA A 16 2.15 -2.93 13.63
N ILE A 17 2.40 -3.90 12.74
CA ILE A 17 2.59 -3.58 11.33
C ILE A 17 1.21 -3.55 10.69
N CYS A 18 0.90 -2.45 10.02
CA CYS A 18 -0.30 -2.31 9.23
C CYS A 18 0.00 -2.45 7.75
N LYS A 19 -0.83 -3.24 7.07
CA LYS A 19 -0.82 -3.37 5.62
C LYS A 19 -2.09 -2.78 5.03
N THR A 20 -1.95 -1.76 4.20
CA THR A 20 -3.04 -1.25 3.36
C THR A 20 -2.97 -1.88 1.99
N LYS A 21 -4.14 -2.12 1.39
CA LYS A 21 -4.27 -2.59 0.01
C LYS A 21 -5.41 -1.79 -0.63
N TRP A 22 -5.19 -1.30 -1.84
CA TRP A 22 -6.23 -0.60 -2.61
C TRP A 22 -6.29 -1.12 -4.04
N ARG A 23 -7.52 -1.13 -4.57
CA ARG A 23 -7.78 -1.49 -5.96
C ARG A 23 -7.47 -0.32 -6.88
N SER A 24 -7.25 -0.63 -8.16
CA SER A 24 -7.13 0.39 -9.20
C SER A 24 -8.43 1.16 -9.34
N SER A 25 -8.29 2.45 -9.66
CA SER A 25 -9.38 3.33 -10.09
C SER A 25 -8.91 4.12 -11.32
N PRO A 26 -9.77 4.89 -12.00
CA PRO A 26 -9.36 5.67 -13.16
C PRO A 26 -8.18 6.63 -12.88
N ASP A 27 -8.05 7.10 -11.63
CA ASP A 27 -7.05 8.10 -11.26
C ASP A 27 -5.71 7.50 -10.80
N ILE A 28 -5.75 6.30 -10.21
CA ILE A 28 -4.63 5.67 -9.51
C ILE A 28 -4.58 4.14 -9.72
N PRO A 29 -3.39 3.55 -9.91
CA PRO A 29 -3.25 2.10 -9.98
C PRO A 29 -3.46 1.45 -8.61
N SER A 30 -3.71 0.14 -8.60
CA SER A 30 -3.72 -0.66 -7.38
C SER A 30 -2.34 -0.65 -6.72
N GLY A 31 -2.32 -0.90 -5.42
CA GLY A 31 -1.08 -1.05 -4.68
C GLY A 31 -1.30 -1.53 -3.26
N GLU A 32 -0.20 -1.71 -2.56
CA GLU A 32 -0.16 -2.03 -1.15
C GLU A 32 0.97 -1.25 -0.47
N HIS A 33 0.83 -1.03 0.83
CA HIS A 33 1.84 -0.36 1.63
C HIS A 33 1.87 -0.91 3.03
N ASN A 34 3.06 -1.01 3.60
CA ASN A 34 3.25 -1.39 4.99
C ASN A 34 3.77 -0.19 5.78
N PHE A 35 3.23 0.01 6.97
CA PHE A 35 3.70 1.02 7.91
C PHE A 35 3.50 0.51 9.34
N LEU A 36 4.07 1.21 10.32
CA LEU A 36 3.83 0.91 11.72
C LEU A 36 2.69 1.74 12.24
N ASP A 37 1.83 1.14 13.03
CA ASP A 37 0.78 1.86 13.72
C ASP A 37 0.82 1.58 15.22
N VAL A 38 0.50 2.61 16.00
CA VAL A 38 0.47 2.56 17.45
C VAL A 38 -0.88 3.08 17.90
N ILE A 39 -1.54 2.30 18.76
CA ILE A 39 -2.82 2.65 19.34
C ILE A 39 -2.58 3.02 20.80
N GLU A 40 -2.95 4.24 21.16
CA GLU A 40 -2.90 4.73 22.53
C GLU A 40 -4.32 4.90 23.07
N ARG A 41 -4.64 4.23 24.17
CA ARG A 41 -5.92 4.40 24.86
C ARG A 41 -5.82 5.56 25.84
N THR A 42 -6.54 6.64 25.56
CA THR A 42 -6.61 7.82 26.43
C THR A 42 -7.97 7.88 27.12
N LYS A 43 -8.10 8.73 28.16
CA LYS A 43 -9.39 9.01 28.80
C LYS A 43 -10.44 9.59 27.83
N ARG A 44 -10.01 10.17 26.71
CA ARG A 44 -10.87 10.79 25.68
C ARG A 44 -11.14 9.86 24.49
N GLY A 45 -10.67 8.60 24.55
CA GLY A 45 -10.81 7.61 23.49
C GLY A 45 -9.47 7.12 22.94
N GLU A 46 -9.56 6.37 21.85
CA GLU A 46 -8.41 5.76 21.19
C GLU A 46 -7.74 6.74 20.21
N VAL A 47 -6.43 6.92 20.34
CA VAL A 47 -5.63 7.76 19.45
C VAL A 47 -4.72 6.86 18.64
N ARG A 48 -4.84 6.95 17.30
CA ARG A 48 -3.97 6.25 16.37
C ARG A 48 -2.80 7.12 15.93
N VAL A 49 -1.59 6.61 16.11
CA VAL A 49 -0.33 7.20 15.65
C VAL A 49 0.23 6.33 14.54
N ILE A 50 0.66 6.96 13.45
CA ILE A 50 1.31 6.32 12.31
C ILE A 50 2.80 6.59 12.41
N VAL A 51 3.59 5.54 12.17
CA VAL A 51 5.04 5.57 12.10
C VAL A 51 5.47 5.07 10.72
N GLU A 52 6.05 5.97 9.93
CA GLU A 52 6.64 5.66 8.63
C GLU A 52 8.15 5.85 8.72
N VAL A 53 8.92 4.81 8.42
CA VAL A 53 10.38 4.80 8.65
C VAL A 53 11.17 5.41 7.49
N ASN A 54 10.56 5.49 6.31
CA ASN A 54 11.16 6.10 5.12
C ASN A 54 10.20 7.14 4.53
N PHE A 55 9.78 8.11 5.35
CA PHE A 55 8.72 9.04 4.98
C PHE A 55 9.19 10.07 3.95
N ARG A 56 10.42 10.58 4.08
CA ARG A 56 10.96 11.56 3.13
C ARG A 56 11.10 10.96 1.73
N GLY A 57 11.66 9.76 1.61
CA GLY A 57 11.89 9.08 0.33
C GLY A 57 10.61 8.89 -0.51
N GLU A 58 9.46 8.79 0.14
CA GLU A 58 8.14 8.69 -0.50
C GLU A 58 7.78 9.93 -1.36
N PHE A 59 8.41 11.07 -1.08
CA PHE A 59 8.16 12.35 -1.78
C PHE A 59 9.33 12.84 -2.63
N GLU A 60 10.50 12.20 -2.58
CA GLU A 60 11.65 12.63 -3.38
C GLU A 60 11.42 12.44 -4.87
N MET A 61 11.68 13.47 -5.69
CA MET A 61 11.51 13.41 -7.14
C MET A 61 12.82 13.73 -7.86
N ALA A 62 13.24 12.84 -8.76
CA ALA A 62 14.46 13.05 -9.57
C ALA A 62 14.43 14.36 -10.38
N ARG A 63 13.24 14.81 -10.80
CA ARG A 63 13.03 16.07 -11.53
C ARG A 63 12.28 17.12 -10.72
N GLY A 64 12.42 17.15 -9.39
CA GLY A 64 11.85 18.20 -8.53
C GLY A 64 12.47 19.59 -8.79
N SER A 65 11.69 20.67 -8.62
CA SER A 65 12.21 22.04 -8.58
C SER A 65 13.01 22.26 -7.28
N GLU A 66 13.82 23.32 -7.24
CA GLU A 66 14.59 23.65 -6.04
C GLU A 66 13.68 23.88 -4.82
N ASP A 67 12.63 24.68 -4.96
CA ASP A 67 11.64 24.91 -3.91
C ASP A 67 10.96 23.62 -3.43
N TYR A 68 10.62 22.72 -4.37
CA TYR A 68 10.03 21.42 -4.01
C TYR A 68 11.02 20.55 -3.25
N ASN A 69 12.27 20.50 -3.71
CA ASN A 69 13.31 19.71 -3.06
C ASN A 69 13.63 20.27 -1.66
N GLN A 70 13.62 21.60 -1.50
CA GLN A 70 13.77 22.23 -0.18
C GLN A 70 12.61 21.87 0.75
N LEU A 71 11.36 21.87 0.24
CA LEU A 71 10.19 21.43 1.02
C LEU A 71 10.32 19.96 1.45
N VAL A 72 10.69 19.06 0.54
CA VAL A 72 10.89 17.63 0.84
C VAL A 72 12.05 17.43 1.81
N GLY A 73 13.14 18.20 1.68
CA GLY A 73 14.29 18.15 2.59
C GLY A 73 13.96 18.54 4.03
N ARG A 74 12.88 19.31 4.26
CA ARG A 74 12.37 19.63 5.59
C ARG A 74 11.49 18.54 6.21
N LEU A 75 11.06 17.54 5.42
CA LEU A 75 10.30 16.41 5.96
C LEU A 75 11.21 15.54 6.85
N PRO A 76 10.68 14.93 7.90
CA PRO A 76 11.44 13.99 8.71
C PRO A 76 11.69 12.71 7.91
N GLU A 77 12.84 12.08 8.14
CA GLU A 77 13.15 10.76 7.60
C GLU A 77 12.16 9.70 8.13
N VAL A 78 11.95 9.73 9.45
CA VAL A 78 10.96 8.93 10.15
C VAL A 78 9.80 9.82 10.56
N PHE A 79 8.61 9.60 9.98
CA PHE A 79 7.41 10.29 10.41
C PHE A 79 6.80 9.56 11.61
N VAL A 80 6.49 10.31 12.67
CA VAL A 80 5.71 9.85 13.82
C VAL A 80 4.62 10.88 14.08
N GLY A 81 3.36 10.50 13.92
CA GLY A 81 2.28 11.45 14.14
C GLY A 81 0.87 10.88 14.00
N LYS A 82 -0.10 11.68 14.44
CA LYS A 82 -1.53 11.36 14.30
C LYS A 82 -1.94 11.35 12.83
N VAL A 83 -3.00 10.60 12.54
CA VAL A 83 -3.61 10.47 11.20
C VAL A 83 -3.91 11.82 10.55
N GLU A 84 -4.45 12.77 11.32
CA GLU A 84 -4.78 14.12 10.84
C GLU A 84 -3.55 14.90 10.38
N ARG A 85 -2.47 14.84 11.17
CA ARG A 85 -1.19 15.50 10.84
C ARG A 85 -0.60 14.90 9.56
N LEU A 86 -0.64 13.58 9.43
CA LEU A 86 -0.18 12.88 8.24
C LEU A 86 -0.97 13.32 7.00
N SER A 87 -2.31 13.34 7.09
CA SER A 87 -3.18 13.78 5.99
C SER A 87 -2.84 15.19 5.51
N ASN A 88 -2.60 16.11 6.44
CA ASN A 88 -2.22 17.49 6.11
C ASN A 88 -0.86 17.57 5.42
N VAL A 89 0.15 16.83 5.91
CA VAL A 89 1.48 16.80 5.27
C VAL A 89 1.38 16.22 3.86
N ILE A 90 0.68 15.09 3.68
CA ILE A 90 0.44 14.48 2.36
C ILE A 90 -0.20 15.50 1.42
N LYS A 91 -1.23 16.23 1.87
CA LYS A 91 -1.91 17.25 1.07
C LYS A 91 -0.95 18.35 0.62
N ILE A 92 -0.19 18.94 1.55
CA ILE A 92 0.75 20.03 1.26
C ILE A 92 1.80 19.58 0.25
N VAL A 93 2.46 18.46 0.50
CA VAL A 93 3.57 17.99 -0.35
C VAL A 93 3.07 17.53 -1.72
N CYS A 94 1.91 16.86 -1.80
CA CYS A 94 1.33 16.48 -3.09
C CYS A 94 0.90 17.70 -3.92
N MET A 95 0.36 18.75 -3.29
CA MET A 95 0.01 20.00 -3.97
C MET A 95 1.26 20.70 -4.52
N ALA A 96 2.33 20.77 -3.73
CA ALA A 96 3.62 21.31 -4.17
C ALA A 96 4.20 20.48 -5.33
N GLY A 97 4.14 19.15 -5.25
CA GLY A 97 4.59 18.25 -6.31
C GLY A 97 3.80 18.46 -7.61
N LYS A 98 2.47 18.57 -7.52
CA LYS A 98 1.62 18.87 -8.68
C LYS A 98 1.99 20.20 -9.34
N ARG A 99 2.24 21.25 -8.53
CA ARG A 99 2.68 22.56 -9.02
C ARG A 99 4.04 22.47 -9.73
N CYS A 100 5.02 21.86 -9.08
CA CYS A 100 6.36 21.63 -9.64
C CYS A 100 6.29 20.92 -11.01
N MET A 101 5.51 19.83 -11.12
CA MET A 101 5.40 19.08 -12.37
C MET A 101 4.71 19.91 -13.46
N LYS A 102 3.69 20.71 -13.11
CA LYS A 102 3.01 21.61 -14.05
C LYS A 102 3.96 22.67 -14.60
N GLU A 103 4.72 23.34 -13.74
CA GLU A 103 5.68 24.39 -14.14
C GLU A 103 6.79 23.82 -15.03
N LYS A 104 7.25 22.62 -14.73
CA LYS A 104 8.23 21.89 -15.56
C LYS A 104 7.65 21.24 -16.82
N LYS A 105 6.36 21.44 -17.10
CA LYS A 105 5.64 20.82 -18.25
C LYS A 105 5.78 19.28 -18.28
N MET A 106 5.76 18.67 -17.10
CA MET A 106 5.89 17.22 -16.92
C MET A 106 4.60 16.60 -16.36
N HIS A 107 4.29 15.37 -16.77
CA HIS A 107 3.19 14.62 -16.20
C HIS A 107 3.57 14.05 -14.81
N MET A 108 2.66 14.17 -13.84
CA MET A 108 2.84 13.61 -12.50
C MET A 108 2.43 12.13 -12.48
N GLY A 109 3.36 11.25 -12.14
CA GLY A 109 3.10 9.81 -12.02
C GLY A 109 1.92 9.53 -11.06
N PRO A 110 1.03 8.56 -11.37
CA PRO A 110 -0.13 8.26 -10.55
C PRO A 110 0.20 7.98 -9.08
N TRP A 111 1.35 7.35 -8.80
CA TRP A 111 1.81 7.04 -7.44
C TRP A 111 2.22 8.26 -6.61
N ARG A 112 2.43 9.42 -7.25
CA ARG A 112 2.73 10.68 -6.55
C ARG A 112 1.46 11.50 -6.29
N LYS A 113 0.33 11.14 -6.92
CA LYS A 113 -0.93 11.89 -6.76
C LYS A 113 -1.43 11.76 -5.32
N HIS A 114 -2.10 12.82 -4.86
CA HIS A 114 -2.65 12.89 -3.51
C HIS A 114 -3.49 11.67 -3.11
N ARG A 115 -4.38 11.19 -3.99
CA ARG A 115 -5.23 10.02 -3.72
C ARG A 115 -4.42 8.73 -3.50
N TYR A 116 -3.36 8.52 -4.29
CA TYR A 116 -2.50 7.34 -4.13
C TYR A 116 -1.76 7.42 -2.80
N MET A 117 -1.16 8.58 -2.51
CA MET A 117 -0.45 8.81 -1.26
C MET A 117 -1.38 8.66 -0.05
N GLN A 118 -2.61 9.17 -0.11
CA GLN A 118 -3.59 8.92 0.95
C GLN A 118 -3.91 7.43 1.12
N ALA A 119 -4.08 6.68 0.03
CA ALA A 119 -4.39 5.25 0.11
C ALA A 119 -3.30 4.43 0.82
N LYS A 120 -2.02 4.83 0.71
CA LYS A 120 -0.90 4.17 1.39
C LYS A 120 -1.07 4.08 2.90
N TRP A 121 -1.58 5.12 3.56
CA TRP A 121 -1.66 5.15 5.03
C TRP A 121 -3.07 5.26 5.59
N LEU A 122 -4.01 5.81 4.82
CA LEU A 122 -5.38 6.12 5.25
C LEU A 122 -6.42 5.13 4.70
N GLY A 123 -6.00 4.20 3.85
CA GLY A 123 -6.86 3.13 3.36
C GLY A 123 -7.23 2.13 4.46
N PRO A 124 -8.21 1.23 4.20
CA PRO A 124 -8.47 0.09 5.08
C PRO A 124 -7.17 -0.71 5.27
N CYS A 125 -6.84 -1.00 6.53
CA CYS A 125 -5.61 -1.71 6.86
C CYS A 125 -5.90 -3.01 7.63
N GLU A 126 -5.14 -4.04 7.28
CA GLU A 126 -4.98 -5.24 8.09
C GLU A 126 -3.91 -4.94 9.15
N ARG A 127 -4.21 -5.13 10.43
CA ARG A 127 -3.29 -4.85 11.55
C ARG A 127 -2.74 -6.15 12.11
N ASP A 128 -1.46 -6.43 11.87
CA ASP A 128 -0.80 -7.64 12.32
C ASP A 128 -0.29 -7.48 13.75
N THR A 129 -1.18 -7.67 14.74
CA THR A 129 -0.79 -7.84 16.14
C THR A 129 -0.34 -9.29 16.34
N CYS A 130 0.85 -9.66 15.85
CA CYS A 130 1.45 -10.93 16.26
C CYS A 130 1.98 -10.79 17.70
N THR A 131 1.05 -10.61 18.64
CA THR A 131 1.24 -10.85 20.06
C THR A 131 1.14 -12.36 20.20
N THR A 132 2.19 -13.03 20.66
CA THR A 132 2.09 -14.42 21.12
C THR A 132 1.16 -14.45 22.33
N SER A 133 -0.15 -14.47 22.09
CA SER A 133 -1.14 -15.02 23.00
C SER A 133 -1.75 -16.21 22.30
N LEU A 134 -1.40 -17.41 22.78
CA LEU A 134 -2.10 -18.65 22.45
C LEU A 134 -3.56 -18.51 22.90
N SER A 135 -4.42 -17.95 22.07
CA SER A 135 -5.86 -18.12 22.17
C SER A 135 -6.30 -18.95 20.98
N MET A 136 -6.33 -20.26 21.18
CA MET A 136 -7.01 -21.19 20.28
C MET A 136 -8.48 -20.81 20.22
N MET A 137 -8.92 -20.30 19.07
CA MET A 137 -10.33 -20.35 18.68
C MET A 137 -10.39 -20.85 17.24
N PRO A 138 -11.15 -21.93 16.94
CA PRO A 138 -11.31 -22.40 15.58
C PRO A 138 -12.21 -21.42 14.82
N MET A 139 -11.66 -20.81 13.77
CA MET A 139 -12.47 -20.04 12.82
C MET A 139 -13.26 -21.01 11.94
N PRO A 140 -14.56 -20.80 11.69
CA PRO A 140 -15.32 -21.60 10.75
C PRO A 140 -14.81 -21.36 9.33
N MET A 141 -14.32 -22.41 8.69
CA MET A 141 -13.91 -22.44 7.29
C MET A 141 -15.11 -22.07 6.40
N THR A 142 -15.12 -20.86 5.86
CA THR A 142 -16.07 -20.49 4.80
C THR A 142 -15.54 -21.01 3.45
N LYS A 143 -16.34 -21.85 2.79
CA LYS A 143 -15.99 -22.47 1.50
C LYS A 143 -15.78 -21.39 0.42
N PRO A 144 -14.75 -21.50 -0.45
CA PRO A 144 -14.60 -20.60 -1.57
C PRO A 144 -15.73 -20.82 -2.58
N ARG A 145 -16.41 -19.74 -2.98
CA ARG A 145 -17.30 -19.75 -4.14
C ARG A 145 -16.45 -19.91 -5.42
N PRO A 146 -16.77 -20.84 -6.33
CA PRO A 146 -16.09 -20.92 -7.61
C PRO A 146 -16.40 -19.66 -8.42
N ARG A 147 -15.37 -18.89 -8.76
CA ARG A 147 -15.44 -17.87 -9.81
C ARG A 147 -15.31 -18.61 -11.13
N ALA A 148 -16.37 -18.65 -11.93
CA ALA A 148 -16.26 -19.04 -13.32
C ALA A 148 -15.31 -18.06 -14.03
N SER A 149 -14.17 -18.58 -14.49
CA SER A 149 -13.23 -17.86 -15.34
C SER A 149 -13.83 -17.80 -16.74
N MET A 150 -14.01 -16.60 -17.29
CA MET A 150 -14.51 -16.40 -18.66
C MET A 150 -13.40 -16.47 -19.73
N LEU A 151 -12.26 -17.09 -19.44
CA LEU A 151 -11.12 -17.17 -20.35
C LEU A 151 -10.79 -18.59 -20.85
N THR A 152 -11.69 -19.55 -20.66
CA THR A 152 -11.61 -20.82 -21.39
C THR A 152 -12.66 -20.82 -22.48
N VAL A 153 -12.30 -20.29 -23.64
CA VAL A 153 -13.01 -20.64 -24.88
C VAL A 153 -12.59 -22.09 -25.18
N ASP A 154 -13.52 -23.01 -24.98
CA ASP A 154 -13.40 -24.41 -25.39
C ASP A 154 -13.18 -24.47 -26.91
N LEU A 155 -11.92 -24.65 -27.32
CA LEU A 155 -11.54 -25.03 -28.67
C LEU A 155 -11.64 -26.56 -28.79
N LEU A 156 -12.85 -27.08 -28.68
CA LEU A 156 -13.12 -28.48 -28.99
C LEU A 156 -14.55 -28.59 -29.56
N ASP A 157 -14.69 -28.23 -30.83
CA ASP A 157 -15.58 -28.97 -31.73
C ASP A 157 -15.43 -28.49 -33.18
N LYS A 158 -15.26 -29.46 -34.08
CA LYS A 158 -15.19 -29.40 -35.55
C LYS A 158 -13.80 -29.25 -36.17
N LEU A 159 -13.12 -30.39 -36.33
CA LEU A 159 -12.30 -30.63 -37.52
C LEU A 159 -12.66 -32.00 -38.13
N PRO A 160 -12.91 -32.09 -39.45
CA PRO A 160 -13.21 -33.34 -40.13
C PRO A 160 -11.96 -34.20 -40.30
N ASN A 161 -12.22 -35.51 -40.27
CA ASN A 161 -11.32 -36.65 -40.35
C ASN A 161 -10.19 -36.50 -41.39
N MET A 162 -8.93 -36.46 -40.94
CA MET A 162 -7.75 -36.61 -41.80
C MET A 162 -6.80 -37.62 -41.17
N HIS A 163 -6.69 -38.78 -41.80
CA HIS A 163 -5.70 -39.79 -41.46
C HIS A 163 -4.34 -39.39 -42.05
N CYS A 164 -3.29 -39.33 -41.24
CA CYS A 164 -1.91 -39.29 -41.72
C CYS A 164 -1.06 -40.23 -40.87
N THR A 165 -0.48 -41.23 -41.52
CA THR A 165 0.44 -42.22 -40.96
C THR A 165 1.80 -41.59 -40.64
N PRO A 166 2.45 -41.98 -39.53
CA PRO A 166 3.76 -41.45 -39.16
C PRO A 166 4.89 -42.08 -39.98
N VAL A 167 5.86 -41.26 -40.39
CA VAL A 167 7.15 -41.69 -40.96
C VAL A 167 8.21 -41.49 -39.89
N GLU A 168 8.95 -42.55 -39.56
CA GLU A 168 10.12 -42.51 -38.69
C GLU A 168 11.31 -41.84 -39.41
N VAL A 169 12.04 -41.01 -38.68
CA VAL A 169 13.27 -40.35 -39.14
C VAL A 169 14.45 -41.01 -38.43
N VAL A 170 15.39 -41.54 -39.21
CA VAL A 170 16.75 -41.93 -38.78
C VAL A 170 17.69 -40.75 -38.98
#